data_AF-A0A8S3JEV0-F1
#
_entry.id   AF-A0A8S3JEV0-F1
#
_cell.length_a   1.000
_cell.length_b   1.000
_cell.length_c   1.000
_cell.angle_alpha   90.00
_cell.angle_beta   90.00
_cell.angle_gamma   90.00
#
_symmetry.space_group_name_H-M   'P 1'
#
loop_
_entity.id
_entity.type
_entity.pdbx_description
1 polymer ?
#
loop_
_entity_poly.entity_id
_entity_poly.type
_entity_poly.pdbx_seq_one_letter_code
_entity_poly.pdbx_strand_id
1 'polypeptide(L)'
;MLNISVVLFLLLVLKFFSYSSAQDKPKLTLDEFFNYVEYPTVIFSPTGQHLLIETLQPSWETNSYSHDLWLYDIQQQQKRLIIADISEHFAPIWSPSGKWVAFFVNNNSIANNSRHSFEKLDTTEKFMYFYSVTTEKLIAVEIGTVQPSFITWSDDDRILYFVAQA
;
A
#
# COMPACT_ATOMS: atom_id res chain seq x y z
N MET A 1 -49.17 40.74 19.27
CA MET A 1 -47.92 40.35 19.95
C MET A 1 -47.47 39.02 19.37
N LEU A 2 -46.24 38.91 18.88
CA LEU A 2 -45.76 37.67 18.26
C LEU A 2 -45.53 36.60 19.36
N ASN A 3 -45.97 35.36 19.13
CA ASN A 3 -45.86 34.26 20.10
C ASN A 3 -44.40 33.78 20.20
N ILE A 4 -43.86 33.68 21.42
CA ILE A 4 -42.48 33.27 21.72
C ILE A 4 -42.13 31.90 21.09
N SER A 5 -43.09 30.98 21.01
CA SER A 5 -42.89 29.67 20.37
C SER A 5 -42.60 29.77 18.86
N VAL A 6 -43.16 30.78 18.19
CA VAL A 6 -42.94 31.02 16.75
C VAL A 6 -41.53 31.57 16.51
N VAL A 7 -41.04 32.43 17.42
CA VAL A 7 -39.68 32.98 17.36
C VAL A 7 -38.63 31.88 17.58
N LEU A 8 -38.86 30.98 18.54
CA LEU A 8 -37.95 29.86 18.81
C LEU A 8 -37.87 28.88 17.63
N PHE A 9 -39.00 28.59 16.99
CA PHE A 9 -39.06 27.71 15.83
C PHE A 9 -38.32 28.30 14.62
N LEU A 10 -38.50 29.60 14.36
CA LEU A 10 -37.77 30.32 13.29
C LEU A 10 -36.25 30.33 13.52
N LEU A 11 -35.79 30.53 14.75
CA LEU A 11 -34.36 30.47 15.10
C LEU A 11 -33.79 29.07 14.92
N LEU A 12 -34.58 28.02 15.14
CA LEU A 12 -34.16 26.64 14.95
C LEU A 12 -34.00 26.32 13.44
N VAL A 13 -34.94 26.76 12.61
CA VAL A 13 -34.88 26.58 11.13
C VAL A 13 -33.72 27.35 10.51
N LEU A 14 -33.43 28.56 10.99
CA LEU A 14 -32.27 29.36 10.55
C LEU A 14 -30.93 28.69 10.85
N LYS A 15 -30.82 27.93 11.95
CA LYS A 15 -29.60 27.15 12.26
C LYS A 15 -29.39 25.94 11.34
N PHE A 16 -30.46 25.37 10.77
CA PHE A 16 -30.34 24.27 9.81
C PHE A 16 -29.92 24.72 8.40
N PHE A 17 -30.10 25.99 8.05
CA PHE A 17 -29.74 26.50 6.72
C PHE A 17 -28.26 26.89 6.56
N SER A 18 -27.47 26.96 7.63
CA SER A 18 -26.10 27.47 7.57
C SER A 18 -25.01 26.43 7.27
N TYR A 19 -25.34 25.18 6.97
CA TYR A 19 -24.34 24.14 6.66
C TYR A 19 -24.44 23.64 5.23
N SER A 20 -24.17 24.54 4.27
CA SER A 20 -23.71 24.10 2.95
C SER A 20 -22.90 25.20 2.28
N SER A 21 -21.77 25.57 2.88
CA SER A 21 -20.70 26.12 2.06
C SER A 21 -20.17 24.99 1.21
N ALA A 22 -20.47 25.03 -0.09
CA ALA A 22 -19.72 24.26 -1.06
C ALA A 22 -18.25 24.64 -0.85
N GLN A 23 -17.45 23.69 -0.36
CA GLN A 23 -16.04 23.91 -0.14
C GLN A 23 -15.40 24.19 -1.50
N ASP A 24 -14.89 25.41 -1.71
CA ASP A 24 -14.16 25.76 -2.93
C ASP A 24 -12.96 24.81 -3.04
N LYS A 25 -13.08 23.81 -3.91
CA LYS A 25 -11.99 22.88 -4.19
C LYS A 25 -10.90 23.66 -4.92
N PRO A 26 -9.61 23.50 -4.55
CA PRO A 26 -8.53 24.14 -5.28
C PRO A 26 -8.58 23.73 -6.76
N LYS A 27 -8.19 24.65 -7.65
CA LYS A 27 -8.06 24.36 -9.08
C LYS A 27 -6.90 23.38 -9.27
N LEU A 28 -7.13 22.29 -10.01
CA LEU A 28 -6.10 21.34 -10.36
C LEU A 28 -4.96 22.04 -11.10
N THR A 29 -3.75 21.95 -10.54
CA THR A 29 -2.53 22.45 -11.19
C THR A 29 -1.89 21.37 -12.07
N LEU A 30 -1.00 21.79 -12.96
CA LEU A 30 -0.24 20.87 -13.82
C LEU A 30 0.69 19.97 -13.00
N ASP A 31 1.29 20.52 -11.94
CA ASP A 31 2.13 19.77 -11.01
C ASP A 31 1.31 18.71 -10.27
N GLU A 32 0.11 19.05 -9.78
CA GLU A 32 -0.79 18.07 -9.14
C GLU A 32 -1.27 17.00 -10.12
N PHE A 33 -1.55 17.37 -11.37
CA PHE A 33 -1.98 16.41 -12.40
C PHE A 33 -0.89 15.36 -12.66
N PHE A 34 0.38 15.76 -12.70
CA PHE A 34 1.48 14.82 -12.93
C PHE A 34 1.98 14.12 -11.66
N ASN A 35 1.70 14.64 -10.47
CA ASN A 35 2.01 13.95 -9.20
C ASN A 35 0.85 13.05 -8.73
N TYR A 36 0.29 12.27 -9.66
CA TYR A 36 -0.78 11.34 -9.35
C TYR A 36 -0.24 10.09 -8.62
N VAL A 37 -1.15 9.42 -7.90
CA VAL A 37 -0.89 8.12 -7.27
C VAL A 37 -1.87 7.11 -7.84
N GLU A 38 -1.34 6.03 -8.40
CA GLU A 38 -2.09 4.84 -8.79
C GLU A 38 -2.08 3.81 -7.66
N TYR A 39 -3.06 2.90 -7.71
CA TYR A 39 -3.19 1.79 -6.78
C TYR A 39 -3.27 0.46 -7.55
N PRO A 40 -2.15 -0.03 -8.11
CA PRO A 40 -2.18 -1.19 -9.01
C PRO A 40 -2.71 -2.46 -8.35
N THR A 41 -2.45 -2.62 -7.05
CA THR A 41 -2.82 -3.80 -6.27
C THR A 41 -3.53 -3.40 -4.97
N VAL A 42 -4.73 -3.94 -4.72
CA VAL A 42 -5.45 -3.83 -3.45
C VAL A 42 -6.05 -5.19 -3.10
N ILE A 43 -5.55 -5.82 -2.04
CA ILE A 43 -5.91 -7.20 -1.67
C ILE A 43 -6.25 -7.29 -0.18
N PHE A 44 -7.44 -7.81 0.15
CA PHE A 44 -7.80 -8.14 1.53
C PHE A 44 -6.99 -9.31 2.06
N SER A 45 -6.58 -9.24 3.34
CA SER A 45 -6.11 -10.43 4.05
C SER A 45 -7.23 -11.47 4.09
N PRO A 46 -6.91 -12.78 4.13
CA PRO A 46 -7.93 -13.84 4.22
C PRO A 46 -8.87 -13.67 5.42
N THR A 47 -8.38 -13.05 6.49
CA THR A 47 -9.13 -12.72 7.70
C THR A 47 -10.02 -11.49 7.57
N GLY A 48 -9.87 -10.69 6.51
CA GLY A 48 -10.61 -9.45 6.27
C GLY A 48 -10.23 -8.29 7.20
N GLN A 49 -9.15 -8.41 7.97
CA GLN A 49 -8.73 -7.39 8.96
C GLN A 49 -7.74 -6.37 8.38
N HIS A 50 -7.04 -6.74 7.31
CA HIS A 50 -6.05 -5.88 6.68
C HIS A 50 -6.26 -5.78 5.18
N LEU A 51 -5.78 -4.68 4.60
CA LEU A 51 -5.61 -4.50 3.17
C LEU A 51 -4.12 -4.38 2.87
N LEU A 52 -3.66 -5.12 1.87
CA LEU A 52 -2.38 -4.87 1.24
C LEU A 52 -2.62 -3.94 0.06
N ILE A 53 -1.88 -2.84 0.00
CA ILE A 53 -2.05 -1.78 -0.99
C ILE A 53 -0.70 -1.49 -1.61
N GLU A 54 -0.60 -1.64 -2.92
CA GLU A 54 0.50 -1.10 -3.70
C GLU A 54 0.13 0.31 -4.15
N THR A 55 1.05 1.25 -4.00
CA THR A 55 0.94 2.58 -4.60
C THR A 55 2.03 2.77 -5.63
N LEU A 56 1.66 3.38 -6.76
CA LEU A 56 2.57 3.71 -7.84
C LEU A 56 2.52 5.21 -8.11
N GLN A 57 3.68 5.87 -8.08
CA GLN A 57 3.77 7.32 -8.28
C GLN A 57 5.02 7.72 -9.08
N PRO A 58 4.97 8.79 -9.88
CA PRO A 58 6.16 9.31 -10.55
C PRO A 58 7.23 9.78 -9.56
N SER A 59 8.48 9.43 -9.83
CA SER A 59 9.67 9.95 -9.14
C SER A 59 10.47 10.83 -10.09
N TRP A 60 10.37 12.14 -9.90
CA TRP A 60 11.07 13.13 -10.72
C TRP A 60 12.59 13.12 -10.51
N GLU A 61 13.03 12.74 -9.31
CA GLU A 61 14.44 12.70 -8.92
C GLU A 61 15.20 11.62 -9.70
N THR A 62 14.55 10.47 -9.90
CA THR A 62 15.13 9.31 -10.58
C THR A 62 14.65 9.17 -12.02
N ASN A 63 13.76 10.05 -12.49
CA ASN A 63 13.09 9.97 -13.79
C ASN A 63 12.49 8.57 -14.02
N SER A 64 11.80 8.05 -13.01
CA SER A 64 11.21 6.71 -12.99
C SER A 64 9.84 6.74 -12.30
N TYR A 65 9.28 5.56 -12.06
CA TYR A 65 8.18 5.38 -11.13
C TYR A 65 8.67 4.74 -9.84
N SER A 66 7.95 4.98 -8.75
CA SER A 66 8.19 4.37 -7.45
C SER A 66 6.95 3.57 -7.03
N HIS A 67 7.20 2.32 -6.66
CA HIS A 67 6.26 1.40 -6.06
C HIS A 67 6.52 1.33 -4.55
N ASP A 68 5.45 1.53 -3.78
CA ASP A 68 5.46 1.30 -2.35
C ASP A 68 4.41 0.25 -1.98
N LEU A 69 4.73 -0.62 -1.02
CA LEU A 69 3.81 -1.61 -0.50
C LEU A 69 3.40 -1.24 0.92
N TRP A 70 2.10 -1.13 1.15
CA TRP A 70 1.50 -0.71 2.40
C TRP A 70 0.59 -1.78 2.97
N LEU A 71 0.59 -1.89 4.29
CA LEU A 71 -0.43 -2.60 5.05
C LEU A 71 -1.39 -1.58 5.67
N TYR A 72 -2.68 -1.74 5.45
CA TYR A 72 -3.72 -0.94 6.08
C TYR A 72 -4.54 -1.80 7.05
N ASP A 73 -4.57 -1.43 8.31
CA ASP A 73 -5.44 -1.99 9.34
C ASP A 73 -6.82 -1.33 9.25
N ILE A 74 -7.85 -2.14 8.98
CA ILE A 74 -9.21 -1.66 8.75
C ILE A 74 -9.87 -1.16 10.03
N GLN A 75 -9.60 -1.83 11.17
CA GLN A 75 -10.23 -1.49 12.44
C GLN A 75 -9.62 -0.22 13.03
N GLN A 76 -8.30 -0.12 13.00
CA GLN A 76 -7.56 1.02 13.55
C GLN A 76 -7.49 2.20 12.58
N GLN A 77 -7.83 1.98 11.31
CA GLN A 77 -7.70 2.94 10.21
C GLN A 77 -6.27 3.46 10.05
N GLN A 78 -5.29 2.59 10.31
CA GLN A 78 -3.88 2.94 10.26
C GLN A 78 -3.21 2.28 9.07
N LYS A 79 -2.40 3.06 8.34
CA LYS A 79 -1.52 2.53 7.30
C LYS A 79 -0.09 2.41 7.81
N ARG A 80 0.59 1.36 7.35
CA ARG A 80 2.00 1.07 7.62
C ARG A 80 2.72 0.80 6.32
N LEU A 81 3.91 1.37 6.19
CA LEU A 81 4.79 1.07 5.08
C LEU A 81 5.54 -0.24 5.32
N ILE A 82 5.48 -1.17 4.36
CA ILE A 82 6.26 -2.42 4.37
C ILE A 82 7.61 -2.19 3.69
N ILE A 83 7.56 -1.65 2.47
CA ILE A 83 8.73 -1.33 1.64
C ILE A 83 8.37 -0.18 0.69
N ALA A 84 9.34 0.66 0.36
CA ALA A 84 9.16 1.85 -0.48
C ALA A 84 10.30 2.00 -1.48
N ASP A 85 10.08 2.90 -2.45
CA ASP A 85 11.09 3.34 -3.41
C ASP A 85 11.62 2.18 -4.25
N ILE A 86 10.69 1.31 -4.66
CA ILE A 86 11.00 0.19 -5.53
C ILE A 86 10.62 0.59 -6.94
N SER A 87 11.58 0.57 -7.86
CA SER A 87 11.30 0.97 -9.26
C SER A 87 10.52 -0.06 -10.08
N GLU A 88 10.23 -1.22 -9.48
CA GLU A 88 9.64 -2.39 -10.13
C GLU A 88 8.38 -2.84 -9.38
N HIS A 89 7.48 -3.51 -10.09
CA HIS A 89 6.22 -4.00 -9.54
C HIS A 89 6.42 -5.13 -8.52
N PHE A 90 5.49 -5.22 -7.57
CA PHE A 90 5.39 -6.33 -6.63
C PHE A 90 4.41 -7.42 -7.13
N ALA A 91 4.66 -8.66 -6.75
CA ALA A 91 3.67 -9.75 -6.86
C ALA A 91 3.36 -10.32 -5.47
N PRO A 92 2.60 -9.60 -4.61
CA PRO A 92 2.40 -10.03 -3.25
C PRO A 92 1.25 -11.03 -3.10
N ILE A 93 1.43 -11.97 -2.17
CA ILE A 93 0.40 -12.93 -1.78
C ILE A 93 0.33 -13.06 -0.26
N TRP A 94 -0.89 -13.20 0.24
CA TRP A 94 -1.17 -13.49 1.63
C TRP A 94 -0.97 -14.97 1.94
N SER A 95 -0.44 -15.28 3.12
CA SER A 95 -0.55 -16.62 3.68
C SER A 95 -1.99 -16.92 4.10
N PRO A 96 -2.45 -18.18 4.09
CA PRO A 96 -3.82 -18.55 4.40
C PRO A 96 -4.33 -18.04 5.75
N SER A 97 -3.49 -17.97 6.78
CA SER A 97 -3.89 -17.40 8.08
C SER A 97 -3.88 -15.88 8.14
N GLY A 98 -3.35 -15.21 7.11
CA GLY A 98 -3.16 -13.76 7.08
C GLY A 98 -2.05 -13.24 7.99
N LYS A 99 -1.13 -14.10 8.45
CA LYS A 99 0.00 -13.70 9.31
C LYS A 99 1.23 -13.24 8.52
N TRP A 100 1.33 -13.68 7.26
CA TRP A 100 2.47 -13.38 6.40
C TRP A 100 2.02 -12.83 5.06
N VAL A 101 2.86 -11.97 4.49
CA VAL A 101 2.80 -11.56 3.10
C VAL A 101 4.13 -11.99 2.45
N ALA A 102 4.06 -12.79 1.40
CA ALA A 102 5.22 -13.09 0.56
C ALA A 102 5.16 -12.26 -0.72
N PHE A 103 6.29 -11.76 -1.19
CA PHE A 103 6.40 -11.06 -2.47
C PHE A 103 7.81 -11.15 -3.02
N PHE A 104 7.98 -10.85 -4.30
CA PHE A 104 9.28 -10.63 -4.93
C PHE A 104 9.24 -9.34 -5.74
N VAL A 105 10.41 -8.75 -5.96
CA VAL A 105 10.59 -7.56 -6.80
C VAL A 105 11.09 -8.01 -8.16
N ASN A 106 10.40 -7.61 -9.23
CA ASN A 106 10.73 -8.04 -10.58
C ASN A 106 11.93 -7.22 -11.12
N ASN A 107 13.15 -7.58 -10.70
CA ASN A 107 14.47 -6.97 -11.00
C ASN A 107 15.08 -6.07 -9.89
N ASN A 108 16.41 -6.05 -9.86
CA ASN A 108 17.30 -5.76 -8.73
C ASN A 108 17.36 -4.31 -8.21
N SER A 109 16.39 -3.47 -8.53
CA SER A 109 16.41 -2.05 -8.18
C SER A 109 15.54 -1.78 -6.96
N ILE A 110 16.00 -2.28 -5.80
CA ILE A 110 15.67 -1.64 -4.52
C ILE A 110 16.46 -0.34 -4.52
N ALA A 111 15.80 0.80 -4.69
CA ALA A 111 16.49 2.09 -4.67
C ALA A 111 16.88 2.45 -3.23
N ASN A 112 18.00 3.17 -3.13
CA ASN A 112 18.87 3.28 -1.96
C ASN A 112 18.32 4.09 -0.76
N ASN A 113 17.00 4.31 -0.62
CA ASN A 113 16.46 5.26 0.37
C ASN A 113 15.40 4.71 1.35
N SER A 114 15.21 3.39 1.44
CA SER A 114 14.37 2.82 2.50
C SER A 114 15.15 2.73 3.83
N ARG A 115 14.48 3.01 4.96
CA ARG A 115 15.02 2.89 6.34
C ARG A 115 15.54 1.49 6.71
N HIS A 116 15.38 0.53 5.80
CA HIS A 116 16.05 -0.77 5.75
C HIS A 116 16.84 -0.85 4.44
N SER A 117 18.01 -0.20 4.41
CA SER A 117 18.88 -0.18 3.25
C SER A 117 19.39 -1.60 2.97
N PHE A 118 18.78 -2.28 1.99
CA PHE A 118 19.47 -3.35 1.29
C PHE A 118 20.37 -2.66 0.27
N GLU A 119 21.68 -2.76 0.50
CA GLU A 119 22.72 -2.27 -0.41
C GLU A 119 22.40 -2.73 -1.84
N LYS A 120 22.56 -1.85 -2.84
CA LYS A 120 22.42 -2.21 -4.26
C LYS A 120 23.46 -3.28 -4.60
N LEU A 121 23.11 -4.54 -4.34
CA LEU A 121 23.90 -5.69 -4.72
C LEU A 121 23.75 -5.83 -6.23
N ASP A 122 24.86 -5.61 -6.94
CA ASP A 122 25.05 -5.96 -8.35
C ASP A 122 25.15 -7.49 -8.48
N THR A 123 24.15 -8.20 -7.93
CA THR A 123 24.09 -9.65 -7.91
C THR A 123 22.98 -10.10 -8.84
N THR A 124 23.21 -11.19 -9.56
CA THR A 124 22.13 -11.88 -10.29
C THR A 124 21.17 -12.59 -9.33
N GLU A 125 21.47 -12.55 -8.03
CA GLU A 125 20.69 -13.14 -6.96
C GLU A 125 19.35 -12.42 -6.82
N LYS A 126 18.31 -13.23 -6.80
CA LYS A 126 16.93 -12.84 -6.59
C LYS A 126 16.58 -13.16 -5.14
N PHE A 127 15.73 -12.31 -4.58
CA PHE A 127 15.24 -12.45 -3.22
C PHE A 127 13.73 -12.58 -3.22
N MET A 128 13.27 -13.42 -2.29
CA MET A 128 11.88 -13.49 -1.90
C MET A 128 11.73 -12.84 -0.53
N TYR A 129 10.76 -11.95 -0.42
CA TYR A 129 10.50 -11.17 0.78
C TYR A 129 9.31 -11.74 1.53
N PHE A 130 9.44 -11.81 2.84
CA PHE A 130 8.42 -12.25 3.77
C PHE A 130 8.20 -11.18 4.83
N TYR A 131 7.01 -10.60 4.84
CA TYR A 131 6.61 -9.65 5.86
C TYR A 131 5.69 -10.32 6.88
N SER A 132 6.10 -10.29 8.15
CA SER A 132 5.27 -10.73 9.27
C SER A 132 4.36 -9.59 9.72
N VAL A 133 3.06 -9.79 9.65
CA VAL A 133 2.07 -8.79 10.09
C VAL A 133 2.09 -8.63 11.60
N THR A 134 2.29 -9.74 12.33
CA THR A 134 2.27 -9.75 13.80
C THR A 134 3.54 -9.14 14.40
N THR A 135 4.70 -9.44 13.82
CA THR A 135 5.99 -8.95 14.35
C THR A 135 6.52 -7.72 13.62
N GLU A 136 5.84 -7.31 12.55
CA GLU A 136 6.17 -6.17 11.70
C GLU A 136 7.55 -6.27 11.04
N LYS A 137 8.07 -7.49 10.92
CA LYS A 137 9.41 -7.76 10.42
C LYS A 137 9.38 -8.16 8.96
N LEU A 138 10.22 -7.51 8.16
CA LEU A 138 10.54 -7.90 6.80
C LEU A 138 11.80 -8.79 6.79
N ILE A 139 11.74 -9.92 6.09
CA ILE A 139 12.84 -10.87 5.93
C ILE A 139 13.04 -11.10 4.43
N ALA A 140 14.29 -11.05 3.97
CA ALA A 140 14.65 -11.44 2.61
C ALA A 140 15.29 -12.84 2.64
N VAL A 141 14.86 -13.70 1.73
CA VAL A 141 15.41 -15.05 1.53
C VAL A 141 15.95 -15.10 0.11
N GLU A 142 17.23 -15.43 -0.04
CA GLU A 142 17.86 -15.61 -1.33
C GLU A 142 17.29 -16.86 -2.03
N ILE A 143 16.89 -16.71 -3.29
CA ILE A 143 16.36 -17.81 -4.12
C ILE A 143 17.30 -18.14 -5.30
N GLY A 144 18.56 -17.68 -5.24
CA GLY A 144 19.53 -17.85 -6.32
C GLY A 144 19.17 -16.98 -7.53
N THR A 145 19.41 -17.45 -8.75
CA THR A 145 19.21 -16.65 -9.97
C THR A 145 17.85 -16.83 -10.63
N VAL A 146 16.97 -17.65 -10.06
CA VAL A 146 15.69 -18.01 -10.66
C VAL A 146 14.65 -16.93 -10.45
N GLN A 147 13.94 -16.60 -11.53
CA GLN A 147 12.79 -15.67 -11.51
C GLN A 147 11.50 -16.47 -11.26
N PRO A 148 10.84 -16.32 -10.10
CA PRO A 148 9.54 -16.93 -9.88
C PRO A 148 8.49 -16.28 -10.78
N SER A 149 7.67 -17.10 -11.41
CA SER A 149 6.53 -16.67 -12.24
C SER A 149 5.21 -16.80 -11.50
N PHE A 150 5.09 -17.81 -10.64
CA PHE A 150 3.94 -18.06 -9.80
C PHE A 150 4.40 -18.49 -8.41
N ILE A 151 3.70 -18.00 -7.39
CA ILE A 151 3.96 -18.31 -5.99
C ILE A 151 2.65 -18.68 -5.29
N THR A 152 2.70 -19.61 -4.35
CA THR A 152 1.54 -19.97 -3.50
C THR A 152 1.97 -20.56 -2.17
N TRP A 153 1.16 -20.37 -1.13
CA TRP A 153 1.41 -20.88 0.21
C TRP A 153 0.79 -22.26 0.43
N SER A 154 1.40 -23.06 1.30
CA SER A 154 0.72 -24.19 1.92
C SER A 154 -0.37 -23.69 2.88
N ASP A 155 -1.42 -24.49 3.07
CA ASP A 155 -2.57 -24.17 3.92
C ASP A 155 -2.21 -23.89 5.39
N ASP A 156 -1.04 -24.35 5.85
CA ASP A 156 -0.53 -24.19 7.21
C ASP A 156 0.49 -23.03 7.39
N ASP A 157 0.65 -22.18 6.38
CA ASP A 157 1.61 -21.07 6.30
C ASP A 157 3.10 -21.46 6.38
N ARG A 158 3.47 -22.73 6.26
CA ARG A 158 4.86 -23.17 6.49
C ARG A 158 5.72 -23.19 5.24
N ILE A 159 5.12 -23.44 4.08
CA ILE A 159 5.83 -23.68 2.83
C ILE A 159 5.31 -22.69 1.79
N LEU A 160 6.24 -22.16 1.01
CA LEU A 160 5.91 -21.45 -0.22
C LEU A 160 6.37 -22.28 -1.42
N TYR A 161 5.45 -22.59 -2.32
CA TYR A 161 5.72 -23.21 -3.60
C TYR A 161 5.86 -22.13 -4.66
N PHE A 162 6.80 -22.31 -5.57
CA PHE A 162 6.94 -21.43 -6.72
C PHE A 162 7.38 -22.18 -7.97
N VAL A 163 7.01 -21.64 -9.13
CA VAL A 163 7.50 -22.10 -10.43
C VAL A 163 8.45 -21.07 -10.98
N ALA A 164 9.66 -21.50 -11.33
CA ALA A 164 10.65 -20.67 -11.99
C ALA A 164 11.08 -21.29 -13.31
N GLN A 165 11.39 -20.44 -14.28
CA GLN A 165 12.08 -20.85 -15.50
C GLN A 165 13.58 -20.76 -15.26
N ALA A 166 14.29 -21.78 -15.73
CA ALA A 166 15.75 -21.86 -15.71
C ALA A 166 16.36 -21.10 -16.89
#